data_AF-A0AAD8CD81-F1
#
_entry.id   AF-A0AAD8CD81-F1
#
_cell.length_a   1.000
_cell.length_b   1.000
_cell.length_c   1.000
_cell.angle_alpha   90.00
_cell.angle_beta   90.00
_cell.angle_gamma   90.00
#
_symmetry.space_group_name_H-M   'P 1'
#
loop_
_entity.id
_entity.type
_entity.pdbx_description
1 polymer ?
#
loop_
_entity_poly.entity_id
_entity_poly.type
_entity_poly.pdbx_seq_one_letter_code
_entity_poly.pdbx_strand_id
1 'polypeptide(L)'
;MPFLSAVFAPVQLNDSEQVVIYAPEYLQRVSDLINSTDKSVLNNYMILTVVRKTASSLDHRFQDAQDKFLEVMYGIKKSCTPRWKLCVSDTDSALGFALGAMFVKATFAEDSKKIAEEMITQIKMAFEDSLQYVGWMDVETRKAAKEKADAIYNMIGYPKFIMDSKELDKVFNDYTVVSDLYFQNVMQYYNFSARVTADQLRKAPNREQWSMTPPTVNAYYSPTKNEMVFPAGILQAPFYTRTWPKALNFGGIGVVMGHELTHAFDDEGREYDKEGNLRPWWNNASIEAFKKQTECMVEQYGNYSINREAMNGKHTLGENIADNGGLKAAYKAYESWTRKHGEEEVLPSLGLTNQQLFFVGFAQVWCSVRTPESSHEGMITDPHSPSRFRVIGTVSNSQEFSKHFSCPAGSPMNPARKCELW
;
A
#
# COMPACT_ATOMS: atom_id res chain seq x y z
N MET A 1 -32.83 8.81 -11.86
CA MET A 1 -31.95 7.70 -11.39
C MET A 1 -32.32 7.18 -9.99
N PRO A 2 -33.38 6.35 -9.82
CA PRO A 2 -33.91 6.00 -8.49
C PRO A 2 -32.92 5.32 -7.54
N PHE A 3 -32.09 4.39 -8.04
CA PHE A 3 -31.10 3.69 -7.24
C PHE A 3 -30.05 4.64 -6.66
N LEU A 4 -29.46 5.50 -7.49
CA LEU A 4 -28.46 6.47 -7.04
C LEU A 4 -29.05 7.48 -6.06
N SER A 5 -30.26 7.96 -6.29
CA SER A 5 -30.96 8.86 -5.35
C SER A 5 -31.18 8.21 -3.98
N ALA A 6 -31.42 6.90 -3.91
CA ALA A 6 -31.55 6.18 -2.65
C ALA A 6 -30.21 6.00 -1.94
N VAL A 7 -29.15 5.63 -2.68
CA VAL A 7 -27.80 5.40 -2.14
C VAL A 7 -27.17 6.69 -1.61
N PHE A 8 -27.35 7.80 -2.31
CA PHE A 8 -26.72 9.09 -1.98
C PHE A 8 -27.63 10.04 -1.20
N ALA A 9 -28.78 9.59 -0.70
CA ALA A 9 -29.67 10.43 0.11
C ALA A 9 -28.90 11.04 1.31
N PRO A 10 -29.05 12.35 1.59
CA PRO A 10 -30.04 13.30 1.05
C PRO A 10 -29.56 14.12 -0.17
N VAL A 11 -28.44 13.78 -0.82
CA VAL A 11 -27.94 14.51 -1.99
C VAL A 11 -28.93 14.39 -3.15
N GLN A 12 -29.37 15.54 -3.68
CA GLN A 12 -30.24 15.57 -4.84
C GLN A 12 -29.44 15.31 -6.11
N LEU A 13 -29.84 14.27 -6.86
CA LEU A 13 -29.23 13.87 -8.13
C LEU A 13 -30.25 14.00 -9.26
N ASN A 14 -29.81 14.40 -10.44
CA ASN A 14 -30.62 14.48 -11.65
C ASN A 14 -29.92 13.75 -12.81
N ASP A 15 -30.59 13.59 -13.94
CA ASP A 15 -30.05 12.77 -15.05
C ASP A 15 -28.81 13.38 -15.75
N SER A 16 -28.35 14.57 -15.35
CA SER A 16 -27.07 15.15 -15.79
C SER A 16 -25.88 14.83 -14.89
N GLU A 17 -26.07 14.01 -13.85
CA GLU A 17 -25.00 13.60 -12.94
C GLU A 17 -23.86 12.88 -13.68
N GLN A 18 -22.64 13.32 -13.46
CA GLN A 18 -21.46 12.67 -14.02
C GLN A 18 -21.11 11.42 -13.20
N VAL A 19 -21.02 10.27 -13.86
CA VAL A 19 -20.65 9.00 -13.25
C VAL A 19 -19.47 8.41 -14.01
N VAL A 20 -18.38 8.15 -13.29
CA VAL A 20 -17.21 7.45 -13.85
C VAL A 20 -17.54 5.96 -13.97
N ILE A 21 -17.46 5.41 -15.18
CA ILE A 21 -17.74 4.00 -15.47
C ILE A 21 -16.43 3.30 -15.84
N TYR A 22 -15.88 2.53 -14.89
CA TYR A 22 -14.61 1.81 -15.10
C TYR A 22 -14.72 0.61 -16.06
N ALA A 23 -15.87 -0.06 -16.10
CA ALA A 23 -16.05 -1.30 -16.86
C ALA A 23 -17.41 -1.30 -17.61
N PRO A 24 -17.53 -0.55 -18.72
CA PRO A 24 -18.80 -0.40 -19.43
C PRO A 24 -19.33 -1.74 -19.98
N GLU A 25 -18.45 -2.58 -20.54
CA GLU A 25 -18.83 -3.90 -21.05
C GLU A 25 -19.32 -4.83 -19.93
N TYR A 26 -18.72 -4.75 -18.75
CA TYR A 26 -19.17 -5.52 -17.57
C TYR A 26 -20.59 -5.10 -17.18
N LEU A 27 -20.87 -3.79 -17.07
CA LEU A 27 -22.20 -3.31 -16.71
C LEU A 27 -23.27 -3.70 -17.73
N GLN A 28 -22.93 -3.69 -19.03
CA GLN A 28 -23.83 -4.18 -20.08
C GLN A 28 -24.18 -5.66 -19.85
N ARG A 29 -23.17 -6.51 -19.67
CA ARG A 29 -23.39 -7.96 -19.44
C ARG A 29 -24.11 -8.25 -18.13
N VAL A 30 -23.85 -7.47 -17.08
CA VAL A 30 -24.57 -7.58 -15.79
C VAL A 30 -26.04 -7.21 -15.98
N SER A 31 -26.34 -6.15 -16.72
CA SER A 31 -27.72 -5.77 -17.05
C SER A 31 -28.45 -6.92 -17.78
N ASP A 32 -27.82 -7.50 -18.80
CA ASP A 32 -28.38 -8.62 -19.55
C ASP A 32 -28.60 -9.86 -18.67
N LEU A 33 -27.64 -10.17 -17.79
CA LEU A 33 -27.74 -11.27 -16.84
C LEU A 33 -28.88 -11.05 -15.82
N ILE A 34 -29.00 -9.84 -15.26
CA ILE A 34 -30.08 -9.50 -14.34
C ILE A 34 -31.45 -9.65 -15.02
N ASN A 35 -31.59 -9.17 -16.25
CA ASN A 35 -32.85 -9.22 -16.99
C ASN A 35 -33.27 -10.64 -17.39
N SER A 36 -32.30 -11.55 -17.56
CA SER A 36 -32.53 -12.94 -17.94
C SER A 36 -32.58 -13.94 -16.77
N THR A 37 -32.29 -13.49 -15.54
CA THR A 37 -32.26 -14.33 -14.34
C THR A 37 -33.56 -14.19 -13.56
N ASP A 38 -34.07 -15.32 -13.06
CA ASP A 38 -35.25 -15.31 -12.18
C ASP A 38 -35.01 -14.46 -10.91
N LYS A 39 -36.04 -13.70 -10.51
CA LYS A 39 -35.95 -12.76 -9.38
C LYS A 39 -35.66 -13.45 -8.05
N SER A 40 -36.12 -14.69 -7.85
CA SER A 40 -35.83 -15.47 -6.65
C SER A 40 -34.34 -15.81 -6.57
N VAL A 41 -33.72 -16.17 -7.70
CA VAL A 41 -32.29 -16.44 -7.77
C VAL A 41 -31.47 -15.19 -7.47
N LEU A 42 -31.84 -14.05 -8.06
CA LEU A 42 -31.21 -12.76 -7.75
C LEU A 42 -31.33 -12.41 -6.26
N ASN A 43 -32.51 -12.58 -5.67
CA ASN A 43 -32.73 -12.36 -4.25
C ASN A 43 -31.85 -13.28 -3.38
N ASN A 44 -31.77 -14.57 -3.70
CA ASN A 44 -30.93 -15.52 -2.97
C ASN A 44 -29.45 -15.13 -3.02
N TYR A 45 -28.96 -14.68 -4.19
CA TYR A 45 -27.59 -14.18 -4.33
C TYR A 45 -27.33 -12.93 -3.46
N MET A 46 -28.25 -11.95 -3.49
CA MET A 46 -28.15 -10.74 -2.68
C MET A 46 -28.14 -11.05 -1.18
N ILE A 47 -29.07 -11.89 -0.71
CA ILE A 47 -29.15 -12.28 0.71
C ILE A 47 -27.93 -13.09 1.13
N LEU A 48 -27.45 -14.01 0.29
CA LEU A 48 -26.22 -14.76 0.58
C LEU A 48 -25.01 -13.83 0.74
N THR A 49 -24.93 -12.76 -0.06
CA THR A 49 -23.87 -11.75 0.06
C THR A 49 -23.93 -11.04 1.41
N VAL A 50 -25.14 -10.66 1.87
CA VAL A 50 -25.35 -10.07 3.20
C VAL A 50 -24.99 -11.06 4.32
N VAL A 51 -25.43 -12.32 4.21
CA VAL A 51 -25.11 -13.37 5.19
C VAL A 51 -23.60 -13.58 5.29
N ARG A 52 -22.89 -13.68 4.16
CA ARG A 52 -21.42 -13.83 4.15
C ARG A 52 -20.72 -12.64 4.80
N LYS A 53 -21.20 -11.42 4.57
CA LYS A 53 -20.63 -10.21 5.16
C LYS A 53 -20.86 -10.11 6.69
N THR A 54 -21.90 -10.75 7.20
CA THR A 54 -22.35 -10.59 8.61
C THR A 54 -22.14 -11.82 9.48
N ALA A 55 -21.78 -12.97 8.90
CA ALA A 55 -21.62 -14.24 9.61
C ALA A 55 -20.61 -14.18 10.77
N SER A 56 -19.51 -13.43 10.61
CA SER A 56 -18.48 -13.26 11.65
C SER A 56 -19.00 -12.58 12.91
N SER A 57 -20.10 -11.82 12.80
CA SER A 57 -20.72 -11.10 13.91
C SER A 57 -21.78 -11.91 14.67
N LEU A 58 -22.05 -13.14 14.23
CA LEU A 58 -23.01 -14.06 14.86
C LEU A 58 -22.33 -15.04 15.81
N ASP A 59 -23.08 -16.02 16.34
CA ASP A 59 -22.55 -17.00 17.28
C ASP A 59 -21.55 -17.99 16.64
N HIS A 60 -20.93 -18.82 17.48
CA HIS A 60 -19.86 -19.74 17.08
C HIS A 60 -20.23 -20.68 15.93
N ARG A 61 -21.51 -21.04 15.74
CA ARG A 61 -21.92 -21.94 14.66
C ARG A 61 -21.70 -21.31 13.28
N PHE A 62 -21.90 -20.00 13.17
CA PHE A 62 -21.66 -19.24 11.94
C PHE A 62 -20.17 -18.99 11.74
N GLN A 63 -19.45 -18.66 12.81
CA GLN A 63 -17.99 -18.52 12.78
C GLN A 63 -17.31 -19.83 12.35
N ASP A 64 -17.76 -20.99 12.86
CA ASP A 64 -17.26 -22.31 12.47
C ASP A 64 -17.51 -22.62 10.98
N ALA A 65 -18.65 -22.18 10.43
CA ALA A 65 -18.94 -22.34 9.00
C ALA A 65 -18.02 -21.45 8.14
N GLN A 66 -17.74 -20.23 8.59
CA GLN A 66 -16.80 -19.32 7.94
C GLN A 66 -15.35 -19.85 8.03
N ASP A 67 -14.93 -20.34 9.19
CA ASP A 67 -13.60 -20.93 9.40
C ASP A 67 -13.35 -22.09 8.44
N LYS A 68 -14.33 -22.97 8.23
CA LYS A 68 -14.23 -24.05 7.23
C LYS A 68 -14.01 -23.53 5.81
N PHE A 69 -14.69 -22.45 5.44
CA PHE A 69 -14.48 -21.82 4.14
C PHE A 69 -13.08 -21.20 4.03
N LEU A 70 -12.62 -20.48 5.06
CA LEU A 70 -11.29 -19.87 5.09
C LEU A 70 -10.16 -20.92 5.13
N GLU A 71 -10.39 -22.07 5.76
CA GLU A 71 -9.44 -23.20 5.73
C GLU A 71 -9.25 -23.73 4.32
N VAL A 72 -10.34 -23.87 3.54
CA VAL A 72 -10.26 -24.31 2.14
C VAL A 72 -9.61 -23.24 1.26
N MET A 73 -9.95 -21.97 1.45
CA MET A 73 -9.44 -20.87 0.60
C MET A 73 -7.99 -20.50 0.89
N TYR A 74 -7.59 -20.50 2.16
CA TYR A 74 -6.32 -19.92 2.60
C TYR A 74 -5.46 -20.92 3.39
N GLY A 75 -5.91 -22.16 3.60
CA GLY A 75 -5.16 -23.15 4.39
C GLY A 75 -5.10 -22.79 5.88
N ILE A 76 -5.88 -21.79 6.31
CA ILE A 76 -5.92 -21.35 7.70
C ILE A 76 -6.68 -22.40 8.49
N LYS A 77 -5.97 -23.32 9.12
CA LYS A 77 -6.55 -24.21 10.12
C LYS A 77 -7.22 -23.36 11.18
N LYS A 78 -8.41 -23.79 11.66
CA LYS A 78 -9.20 -23.10 12.69
C LYS A 78 -8.29 -22.46 13.72
N SER A 79 -8.14 -21.14 13.60
CA SER A 79 -7.18 -20.40 14.39
C SER A 79 -7.71 -20.29 15.82
N CYS A 80 -6.87 -20.57 16.81
CA CYS A 80 -7.14 -20.22 18.21
C CYS A 80 -6.98 -18.70 18.44
N THR A 81 -7.27 -17.84 17.46
CA THR A 81 -7.21 -16.37 17.64
C THR A 81 -8.11 -16.03 18.82
N PRO A 82 -7.54 -15.54 19.94
CA PRO A 82 -8.35 -15.25 21.11
C PRO A 82 -9.41 -14.22 20.76
N ARG A 83 -10.61 -14.36 21.34
CA ARG A 83 -11.77 -13.49 21.05
C ARG A 83 -11.41 -12.00 21.16
N TRP A 84 -10.59 -11.62 22.13
CA TRP A 84 -10.17 -10.24 22.31
C TRP A 84 -9.39 -9.68 21.10
N LYS A 85 -8.58 -10.49 20.40
CA LYS A 85 -7.86 -10.05 19.19
C LYS A 85 -8.82 -9.80 18.03
N LEU A 86 -9.85 -10.64 17.90
CA LEU A 86 -10.90 -10.44 16.90
C LEU A 86 -11.66 -9.13 17.19
N CYS A 87 -12.05 -8.91 18.45
CA CYS A 87 -12.71 -7.67 18.86
C CYS A 87 -11.83 -6.43 18.63
N VAL A 88 -10.53 -6.51 18.92
CA VAL A 88 -9.58 -5.41 18.64
C VAL A 88 -9.51 -5.12 17.15
N SER A 89 -9.38 -6.14 16.29
CA SER A 89 -9.33 -5.95 14.84
C SER A 89 -10.61 -5.35 14.27
N ASP A 90 -11.78 -5.79 14.75
CA ASP A 90 -13.07 -5.26 14.29
C ASP A 90 -13.30 -3.83 14.80
N THR A 91 -12.88 -3.54 16.04
CA THR A 91 -12.95 -2.18 16.60
C THR A 91 -12.01 -1.24 15.85
N ASP A 92 -10.81 -1.65 15.46
CA ASP A 92 -9.91 -0.83 14.63
C ASP A 92 -10.49 -0.60 13.23
N SER A 93 -11.10 -1.61 12.62
CA SER A 93 -11.76 -1.47 11.33
C SER A 93 -12.90 -0.44 11.37
N ALA A 94 -13.64 -0.38 12.47
CA ALA A 94 -14.78 0.52 12.62
C ALA A 94 -14.42 1.92 13.18
N LEU A 95 -13.52 1.96 14.15
CA LEU A 95 -13.23 3.09 15.02
C LEU A 95 -11.73 3.44 15.06
N GLY A 96 -10.95 3.01 14.08
CA GLY A 96 -9.49 3.10 14.13
C GLY A 96 -8.91 4.52 14.21
N PHE A 97 -9.64 5.57 13.83
CA PHE A 97 -9.22 6.95 14.11
C PHE A 97 -9.39 7.33 15.59
N ALA A 98 -10.45 6.87 16.25
CA ALA A 98 -10.64 7.04 17.69
C ALA A 98 -9.60 6.23 18.48
N LEU A 99 -9.37 4.97 18.08
CA LEU A 99 -8.30 4.15 18.65
C LEU A 99 -6.91 4.72 18.32
N GLY A 100 -6.74 5.34 17.16
CA GLY A 100 -5.49 5.97 16.73
C GLY A 100 -5.01 7.04 17.71
N ALA A 101 -5.93 7.85 18.26
CA ALA A 101 -5.58 8.84 19.28
C ALA A 101 -5.03 8.20 20.56
N MET A 102 -5.57 7.05 20.97
CA MET A 102 -5.05 6.28 22.12
C MET A 102 -3.74 5.59 21.77
N PHE A 103 -3.65 4.96 20.60
CA PHE A 103 -2.50 4.21 20.13
C PHE A 103 -1.26 5.09 20.03
N VAL A 104 -1.37 6.25 19.40
CA VAL A 104 -0.27 7.19 19.22
C VAL A 104 0.22 7.70 20.58
N LYS A 105 -0.68 8.09 21.49
CA LYS A 105 -0.30 8.49 22.86
C LYS A 105 0.46 7.41 23.62
N ALA A 106 0.13 6.14 23.36
CA ALA A 106 0.75 5.01 24.04
C ALA A 106 2.08 4.57 23.42
N THR A 107 2.27 4.73 22.11
CA THR A 107 3.33 4.03 21.35
C THR A 107 4.24 4.95 20.53
N PHE A 108 3.78 6.15 20.17
CA PHE A 108 4.45 6.98 19.18
C PHE A 108 5.06 8.22 19.83
N ALA A 109 6.38 8.33 19.75
CA ALA A 109 7.10 9.47 20.28
C ALA A 109 7.17 10.60 19.23
N GLU A 110 6.91 11.84 19.65
CA GLU A 110 6.84 13.00 18.73
C GLU A 110 8.15 13.24 17.96
N ASP A 111 9.30 12.87 18.56
CA ASP A 111 10.62 12.92 17.92
C ASP A 111 10.73 11.96 16.72
N SER A 112 10.01 10.83 16.75
CA SER A 112 9.98 9.84 15.68
C SER A 112 9.37 10.42 14.40
N LYS A 113 8.38 11.32 14.55
CA LYS A 113 7.80 12.05 13.42
C LYS A 113 8.84 12.91 12.72
N LYS A 114 9.59 13.72 13.48
CA LYS A 114 10.61 14.61 12.92
C LYS A 114 11.71 13.83 12.19
N ILE A 115 12.18 12.72 12.77
CA ILE A 115 13.19 11.88 12.13
C ILE A 115 12.66 11.26 10.84
N ALA A 116 11.41 10.78 10.84
CA ALA A 116 10.77 10.26 9.63
C ALA A 116 10.60 11.34 8.54
N GLU A 117 10.23 12.57 8.89
CA GLU A 117 10.15 13.73 7.98
C GLU A 117 11.51 14.04 7.32
N GLU A 118 12.59 14.00 8.12
CA GLU A 118 13.95 14.19 7.63
C GLU A 118 14.37 13.06 6.67
N MET A 119 14.03 11.79 6.99
CA MET A 119 14.34 10.65 6.13
C MET A 119 13.59 10.71 4.79
N ILE A 120 12.29 11.02 4.80
CA ILE A 120 11.51 11.19 3.55
C ILE A 120 12.13 12.29 2.69
N THR A 121 12.54 13.41 3.30
CA THR A 121 13.20 14.50 2.58
C THR A 121 14.49 14.02 1.90
N GLN A 122 15.30 13.22 2.60
CA GLN A 122 16.55 12.68 2.06
C GLN A 122 16.32 11.68 0.91
N ILE A 123 15.27 10.87 1.01
CA ILE A 123 14.89 9.88 -0.02
C ILE A 123 14.35 10.58 -1.26
N LYS A 124 13.51 11.59 -1.08
CA LYS A 124 13.00 12.43 -2.16
C LYS A 124 14.14 13.15 -2.90
N MET A 125 15.10 13.72 -2.16
CA MET A 125 16.30 14.31 -2.78
C MET A 125 17.09 13.27 -3.59
N ALA A 126 17.29 12.06 -3.05
CA ALA A 126 17.99 10.99 -3.75
C ALA A 126 17.27 10.54 -5.04
N PHE A 127 15.94 10.47 -5.02
CA PHE A 127 15.13 10.20 -6.21
C PHE A 127 15.25 11.33 -7.24
N GLU A 128 15.11 12.59 -6.83
CA GLU A 128 15.22 13.74 -7.72
C GLU A 128 16.61 13.88 -8.35
N ASP A 129 17.67 13.61 -7.58
CA ASP A 129 19.03 13.55 -8.10
C ASP A 129 19.20 12.44 -9.13
N SER A 130 18.55 11.28 -8.92
CA SER A 130 18.61 10.15 -9.86
C SER A 130 17.98 10.49 -11.22
N LEU A 131 16.92 11.32 -11.24
CA LEU A 131 16.24 11.74 -12.48
C LEU A 131 17.22 12.37 -13.47
N GLN A 132 18.24 13.11 -13.00
CA GLN A 132 19.23 13.76 -13.87
C GLN A 132 20.04 12.79 -14.72
N TYR A 133 20.16 11.54 -14.28
CA TYR A 133 20.94 10.49 -14.94
C TYR A 133 20.08 9.48 -15.71
N VAL A 134 18.75 9.62 -15.67
CA VAL A 134 17.83 8.76 -16.40
C VAL A 134 17.95 9.01 -17.90
N GLY A 135 18.62 8.10 -18.60
CA GLY A 135 18.94 8.22 -20.04
C GLY A 135 17.79 7.88 -21.00
N TRP A 136 16.72 7.24 -20.51
CA TRP A 136 15.58 6.85 -21.35
C TRP A 136 14.50 7.94 -21.46
N MET A 137 14.58 8.98 -20.65
CA MET A 137 13.63 10.09 -20.57
C MET A 137 14.24 11.37 -21.18
N ASP A 138 13.44 12.24 -21.79
CA ASP A 138 13.91 13.56 -22.26
C ASP A 138 14.01 14.60 -21.13
N VAL A 139 14.57 15.78 -21.43
CA VAL A 139 14.82 16.84 -20.44
C VAL A 139 13.52 17.39 -19.87
N GLU A 140 12.52 17.61 -20.72
CA GLU A 140 11.23 18.18 -20.38
C GLU A 140 10.44 17.26 -19.45
N THR A 141 10.41 15.96 -19.77
CA THR A 141 9.74 14.94 -18.96
C THR A 141 10.46 14.74 -17.62
N ARG A 142 11.80 14.77 -17.58
CA ARG A 142 12.57 14.74 -16.32
C ARG A 142 12.24 15.94 -15.43
N LYS A 143 12.14 17.14 -16.02
CA LYS A 143 11.76 18.35 -15.28
C LYS A 143 10.35 18.21 -14.71
N ALA A 144 9.39 17.74 -15.50
CA ALA A 144 8.03 17.52 -15.03
C ALA A 144 7.95 16.45 -13.94
N ALA A 145 8.75 15.38 -14.05
CA ALA A 145 8.82 14.33 -13.04
C ALA A 145 9.37 14.88 -11.71
N LYS A 146 10.40 15.72 -11.77
CA LYS A 146 10.90 16.45 -10.59
C LYS A 146 9.81 17.36 -10.01
N GLU A 147 9.10 18.14 -10.82
CA GLU A 147 8.01 19.00 -10.32
C GLU A 147 6.89 18.19 -9.63
N LYS A 148 6.58 16.99 -10.14
CA LYS A 148 5.64 16.08 -9.48
C LYS A 148 6.19 15.56 -8.15
N ALA A 149 7.45 15.11 -8.13
CA ALA A 149 8.11 14.64 -6.91
C ALA A 149 8.12 15.76 -5.85
N ASP A 150 8.50 16.98 -6.25
CA ASP A 150 8.49 18.20 -5.44
C ASP A 150 7.11 18.47 -4.80
N ALA A 151 6.03 18.22 -5.53
CA ALA A 151 4.65 18.45 -5.10
C ALA A 151 4.05 17.34 -4.21
N ILE A 152 4.72 16.19 -4.05
CA ILE A 152 4.22 15.11 -3.21
C ILE A 152 4.05 15.56 -1.77
N TYR A 153 2.86 15.32 -1.23
CA TYR A 153 2.49 15.63 0.14
C TYR A 153 2.73 14.41 1.04
N ASN A 154 3.32 14.60 2.22
CA ASN A 154 3.70 13.50 3.12
C ASN A 154 2.93 13.59 4.43
N MET A 155 2.35 12.47 4.84
CA MET A 155 1.60 12.34 6.08
C MET A 155 2.21 11.23 6.96
N ILE A 156 2.57 11.57 8.19
CA ILE A 156 3.41 10.71 9.05
C ILE A 156 2.78 10.57 10.43
N GLY A 157 2.67 9.31 10.88
CA GLY A 157 2.14 8.92 12.17
C GLY A 157 0.61 8.94 12.19
N TYR A 158 0.03 10.14 12.16
CA TYR A 158 -1.40 10.35 12.33
C TYR A 158 -1.89 11.70 11.76
N PRO A 159 -3.17 11.79 11.36
CA PRO A 159 -3.78 13.06 10.99
C PRO A 159 -4.03 13.94 12.22
N LYS A 160 -3.85 15.26 12.10
CA LYS A 160 -3.92 16.19 13.23
C LYS A 160 -5.26 16.17 13.97
N PHE A 161 -6.37 15.97 13.24
CA PHE A 161 -7.72 16.08 13.80
C PHE A 161 -8.00 15.06 14.92
N ILE A 162 -7.34 13.89 14.95
CA ILE A 162 -7.58 12.89 16.01
C ILE A 162 -7.03 13.33 17.37
N MET A 163 -6.13 14.32 17.39
CA MET A 163 -5.60 14.89 18.62
C MET A 163 -6.43 16.06 19.13
N ASP A 164 -7.39 16.54 18.35
CA ASP A 164 -8.43 17.47 18.81
C ASP A 164 -9.69 16.68 19.14
N SER A 165 -10.05 16.62 20.43
CA SER A 165 -11.23 15.88 20.89
C SER A 165 -12.51 16.37 20.22
N LYS A 166 -12.65 17.67 19.93
CA LYS A 166 -13.88 18.22 19.34
C LYS A 166 -14.05 17.77 17.89
N GLU A 167 -12.98 17.78 17.11
CA GLU A 167 -13.02 17.33 15.72
C GLU A 167 -13.20 15.81 15.65
N LEU A 168 -12.54 15.05 16.52
CA LEU A 168 -12.72 13.60 16.61
C LEU A 168 -14.16 13.21 17.00
N ASP A 169 -14.73 13.84 18.03
CA ASP A 169 -16.11 13.58 18.46
C ASP A 169 -17.11 13.93 17.35
N LYS A 170 -16.86 15.03 16.61
CA LYS A 170 -17.69 15.43 15.48
C LYS A 170 -17.71 14.39 14.36
N VAL A 171 -16.59 13.73 14.09
CA VAL A 171 -16.54 12.64 13.08
C VAL A 171 -17.44 11.48 13.48
N PHE A 172 -17.46 11.11 14.77
CA PHE A 172 -18.23 9.95 15.26
C PHE A 172 -19.58 10.30 15.89
N ASN A 173 -20.03 11.55 15.81
CA ASN A 173 -21.26 12.03 16.46
C ASN A 173 -22.52 11.27 16.01
N ASP A 174 -22.54 10.78 14.78
CA ASP A 174 -23.66 10.03 14.20
C ASP A 174 -23.56 8.51 14.40
N TYR A 175 -22.58 8.04 15.18
CA TYR A 175 -22.37 6.62 15.46
C TYR A 175 -22.55 6.31 16.95
N THR A 176 -23.56 5.51 17.28
CA THR A 176 -23.85 5.08 18.65
C THR A 176 -23.52 3.60 18.84
N VAL A 177 -22.78 3.29 19.90
CA VAL A 177 -22.48 1.92 20.31
C VAL A 177 -23.31 1.56 21.54
N VAL A 178 -24.02 0.44 21.49
CA VAL A 178 -24.84 -0.07 22.60
C VAL A 178 -24.18 -1.32 23.18
N SER A 179 -24.05 -1.37 24.52
CA SER A 179 -23.55 -2.57 25.21
C SER A 179 -24.40 -3.79 24.87
N ASP A 180 -23.77 -4.96 24.80
CA ASP A 180 -24.42 -6.27 24.59
C ASP A 180 -25.13 -6.48 23.24
N LEU A 181 -25.19 -5.46 22.37
CA LEU A 181 -25.84 -5.51 21.05
C LEU A 181 -24.83 -5.44 19.89
N TYR A 182 -23.85 -6.35 19.89
CA TYR A 182 -22.74 -6.32 18.93
C TYR A 182 -23.20 -6.33 17.46
N PHE A 183 -24.11 -7.22 17.07
CA PHE A 183 -24.62 -7.26 15.68
C PHE A 183 -25.27 -5.93 15.27
N GLN A 184 -26.04 -5.32 16.18
CA GLN A 184 -26.65 -4.01 15.92
C GLN A 184 -25.59 -2.92 15.76
N ASN A 185 -24.52 -2.93 16.55
CA ASN A 185 -23.42 -1.97 16.41
C ASN A 185 -22.72 -2.10 15.05
N VAL A 186 -22.47 -3.33 14.59
CA VAL A 186 -21.88 -3.57 13.26
C VAL A 186 -22.80 -3.03 12.15
N MET A 187 -24.12 -3.26 12.23
CA MET A 187 -25.07 -2.72 11.25
C MET A 187 -25.15 -1.18 11.29
N GLN A 188 -25.13 -0.60 12.49
CA GLN A 188 -25.07 0.86 12.66
C GLN A 188 -23.80 1.44 12.06
N TYR A 189 -22.66 0.77 12.22
CA TYR A 189 -21.40 1.19 11.63
C TYR A 189 -21.46 1.17 10.09
N TYR A 190 -21.96 0.10 9.48
CA TYR A 190 -22.09 0.05 8.02
C TYR A 190 -23.00 1.16 7.47
N ASN A 191 -24.10 1.46 8.15
CA ASN A 191 -24.95 2.59 7.78
C ASN A 191 -24.24 3.94 7.96
N PHE A 192 -23.54 4.14 9.08
CA PHE A 192 -22.74 5.34 9.33
C PHE A 192 -21.66 5.54 8.26
N SER A 193 -20.86 4.51 7.98
CA SER A 193 -19.81 4.52 6.97
C SER A 193 -20.35 4.86 5.58
N ALA A 194 -21.45 4.24 5.16
CA ALA A 194 -22.09 4.55 3.88
C ALA A 194 -22.55 6.01 3.79
N ARG A 195 -23.12 6.57 4.88
CA ARG A 195 -23.53 7.99 4.94
C ARG A 195 -22.33 8.93 4.87
N VAL A 196 -21.23 8.61 5.55
CA VAL A 196 -19.99 9.41 5.50
C VAL A 196 -19.44 9.46 4.07
N THR A 197 -19.42 8.33 3.36
CA THR A 197 -18.99 8.28 1.95
C THR A 197 -19.94 9.07 1.04
N ALA A 198 -21.26 8.92 1.20
CA ALA A 198 -22.25 9.64 0.40
C ALA A 198 -22.16 11.17 0.60
N ASP A 199 -21.92 11.62 1.83
CA ASP A 199 -21.75 13.03 2.19
C ASP A 199 -20.51 13.69 1.56
N GLN A 200 -19.53 12.92 1.07
CA GLN A 200 -18.38 13.47 0.34
C GLN A 200 -18.69 13.89 -1.10
N LEU A 201 -19.81 13.46 -1.71
CA LEU A 201 -20.07 13.61 -3.15
C LEU A 201 -20.03 15.06 -3.66
N ARG A 202 -20.32 16.05 -2.81
CA ARG A 202 -20.29 17.49 -3.15
C ARG A 202 -19.20 18.27 -2.40
N LYS A 203 -18.29 17.58 -1.73
CA LYS A 203 -17.19 18.17 -0.96
C LYS A 203 -15.89 18.04 -1.73
N ALA A 204 -15.03 19.05 -1.58
CA ALA A 204 -13.69 18.95 -2.12
C ALA A 204 -12.91 17.84 -1.38
N PRO A 205 -12.12 17.02 -2.08
CA PRO A 205 -11.22 16.08 -1.44
C PRO A 205 -10.27 16.78 -0.46
N ASN A 206 -10.04 16.19 0.71
CA ASN A 206 -9.12 16.72 1.71
C ASN A 206 -7.89 15.79 1.86
N ARG A 207 -6.68 16.36 1.77
CA ARG A 207 -5.43 15.63 2.03
C ARG A 207 -5.32 15.17 3.49
N GLU A 208 -5.96 15.86 4.43
CA GLU A 208 -5.98 15.42 5.83
C GLU A 208 -6.86 14.19 6.10
N GLN A 209 -7.65 13.72 5.12
CA GLN A 209 -8.44 12.48 5.23
C GLN A 209 -7.62 11.27 4.80
N TRP A 210 -7.35 10.36 5.74
CA TRP A 210 -6.54 9.17 5.46
C TRP A 210 -7.41 7.98 5.08
N SER A 211 -6.87 7.11 4.22
CA SER A 211 -7.47 5.81 3.89
C SER A 211 -7.00 4.68 4.82
N MET A 212 -6.02 4.94 5.68
CA MET A 212 -5.53 4.02 6.71
C MET A 212 -5.57 4.68 8.09
N THR A 213 -5.78 3.87 9.12
CA THR A 213 -5.82 4.33 10.51
C THR A 213 -4.39 4.35 11.09
N PRO A 214 -4.07 5.22 12.07
CA PRO A 214 -2.75 5.27 12.68
C PRO A 214 -2.14 3.94 13.17
N PRO A 215 -2.90 2.98 13.76
CA PRO A 215 -2.33 1.70 14.20
C PRO A 215 -2.02 0.72 13.06
N THR A 216 -2.40 1.04 11.82
CA THR A 216 -2.15 0.18 10.66
C THR A 216 -0.64 -0.03 10.45
N VAL A 217 -0.20 -1.27 10.26
CA VAL A 217 1.18 -1.61 9.88
C VAL A 217 1.27 -1.73 8.37
N ASN A 218 1.23 -0.59 7.68
CA ASN A 218 1.33 -0.50 6.22
C ASN A 218 1.72 0.93 5.82
N ALA A 219 1.87 1.21 4.52
CA ALA A 219 1.98 2.54 3.95
C ALA A 219 1.19 2.59 2.63
N TYR A 220 0.96 3.79 2.08
CA TYR A 220 0.36 3.92 0.74
C TYR A 220 0.67 5.24 0.05
N TYR A 221 0.56 5.22 -1.28
CA TYR A 221 0.48 6.38 -2.16
C TYR A 221 -0.94 6.55 -2.72
N SER A 222 -1.39 7.80 -2.84
CA SER A 222 -2.67 8.16 -3.46
C SER A 222 -2.42 9.03 -4.69
N PRO A 223 -2.67 8.52 -5.92
CA PRO A 223 -2.45 9.28 -7.15
C PRO A 223 -3.26 10.57 -7.22
N THR A 224 -4.53 10.53 -6.80
CA THR A 224 -5.45 11.70 -6.88
C THR A 224 -5.13 12.79 -5.86
N LYS A 225 -4.41 12.46 -4.79
CA LYS A 225 -3.95 13.44 -3.80
C LYS A 225 -2.49 13.83 -4.02
N ASN A 226 -1.75 13.08 -4.84
CA ASN A 226 -0.30 13.08 -4.93
C ASN A 226 0.33 13.06 -3.52
N GLU A 227 -0.06 12.05 -2.74
CA GLU A 227 0.19 11.97 -1.30
C GLU A 227 0.75 10.60 -0.90
N MET A 228 1.76 10.59 -0.03
CA MET A 228 2.31 9.40 0.63
C MET A 228 1.95 9.42 2.11
N VAL A 229 1.54 8.28 2.66
CA VAL A 229 1.08 8.19 4.06
C VAL A 229 1.76 7.03 4.79
N PHE A 230 2.31 7.33 5.97
CA PHE A 230 3.00 6.40 6.85
C PHE A 230 2.36 6.40 8.23
N PRO A 231 1.35 5.55 8.50
CA PRO A 231 0.78 5.35 9.82
C PRO A 231 1.81 5.08 10.92
N ALA A 232 1.50 5.49 12.15
CA ALA A 232 2.36 5.24 13.31
C ALA A 232 2.67 3.75 13.50
N GLY A 233 1.76 2.86 13.11
CA GLY A 233 1.92 1.41 13.19
C GLY A 233 3.06 0.84 12.33
N ILE A 234 3.48 1.47 11.23
CA ILE A 234 4.66 1.02 10.48
C ILE A 234 5.97 1.63 10.99
N LEU A 235 5.89 2.73 11.75
CA LEU A 235 7.04 3.45 12.30
C LEU A 235 7.57 2.78 13.59
N GLN A 236 7.83 1.48 13.50
CA GLN A 236 8.35 0.63 14.57
C GLN A 236 9.30 -0.43 14.01
N ALA A 237 9.98 -1.16 14.89
CA ALA A 237 10.87 -2.24 14.48
C ALA A 237 10.07 -3.36 13.74
N PRO A 238 10.65 -3.97 12.68
CA PRO A 238 12.02 -3.78 12.18
C PRO A 238 12.20 -2.62 11.19
N PHE A 239 11.13 -1.92 10.80
CA PHE A 239 11.21 -0.84 9.80
C PHE A 239 11.98 0.38 10.32
N TYR A 240 11.63 0.83 11.53
CA TYR A 240 12.14 2.05 12.12
C TYR A 240 12.38 1.89 13.61
N THR A 241 13.54 2.39 14.05
CA THR A 241 13.78 2.70 15.47
C THR A 241 14.80 3.81 15.60
N ARG A 242 14.54 4.71 16.54
CA ARG A 242 15.41 5.85 16.82
C ARG A 242 16.84 5.47 17.24
N THR A 243 17.02 4.30 17.85
CA THR A 243 18.30 3.86 18.42
C THR A 243 19.07 2.90 17.54
N TRP A 244 18.49 2.44 16.43
CA TRP A 244 19.17 1.51 15.53
C TRP A 244 20.07 2.23 14.53
N PRO A 245 21.09 1.53 14.00
CA PRO A 245 21.90 2.03 12.89
C PRO A 245 21.03 2.59 11.76
N LYS A 246 21.45 3.70 11.16
CA LYS A 246 20.80 4.30 10.00
C LYS A 246 20.80 3.35 8.82
N ALA A 247 21.81 2.49 8.67
CA ALA A 247 21.78 1.39 7.71
C ALA A 247 20.46 0.56 7.77
N LEU A 248 20.02 0.18 8.98
CA LEU A 248 18.78 -0.58 9.16
C LEU A 248 17.53 0.28 8.95
N ASN A 249 17.53 1.53 9.41
CA ASN A 249 16.39 2.43 9.20
C ASN A 249 16.19 2.75 7.70
N PHE A 250 17.27 3.02 6.95
CA PHE A 250 17.19 3.22 5.51
C PHE A 250 16.86 1.94 4.77
N GLY A 251 17.38 0.78 5.19
CA GLY A 251 17.03 -0.52 4.61
C GLY A 251 15.61 -0.99 4.93
N GLY A 252 15.04 -0.51 6.04
CA GLY A 252 13.66 -0.78 6.46
C GLY A 252 12.70 0.32 5.99
N ILE A 253 12.38 1.27 6.87
CA ILE A 253 11.42 2.32 6.58
C ILE A 253 11.84 3.21 5.40
N GLY A 254 13.15 3.40 5.17
CA GLY A 254 13.63 4.16 4.03
C GLY A 254 13.26 3.52 2.69
N VAL A 255 13.33 2.19 2.58
CA VAL A 255 12.88 1.48 1.37
C VAL A 255 11.37 1.63 1.20
N VAL A 256 10.58 1.53 2.27
CA VAL A 256 9.13 1.77 2.22
C VAL A 256 8.82 3.21 1.76
N MET A 257 9.52 4.20 2.29
CA MET A 257 9.36 5.60 1.86
C MET A 257 9.72 5.81 0.39
N GLY A 258 10.79 5.17 -0.09
CA GLY A 258 11.16 5.19 -1.50
C GLY A 258 10.16 4.45 -2.39
N HIS A 259 9.55 3.37 -1.88
CA HIS A 259 8.53 2.58 -2.55
C HIS A 259 7.28 3.43 -2.80
N GLU A 260 6.73 4.07 -1.76
CA GLU A 260 5.57 4.98 -1.91
C GLU A 260 5.88 6.19 -2.80
N LEU A 261 7.11 6.72 -2.76
CA LEU A 261 7.54 7.77 -3.67
C LEU A 261 7.54 7.30 -5.13
N THR A 262 7.95 6.05 -5.35
CA THR A 262 8.05 5.48 -6.70
C THR A 262 6.66 5.15 -7.28
N HIS A 263 5.65 4.86 -6.45
CA HIS A 263 4.26 4.73 -6.90
C HIS A 263 3.73 5.99 -7.59
N ALA A 264 4.28 7.18 -7.30
CA ALA A 264 3.96 8.39 -8.07
C ALA A 264 4.38 8.31 -9.55
N PHE A 265 5.19 7.33 -9.93
CA PHE A 265 5.78 7.18 -11.24
C PHE A 265 5.75 5.74 -11.77
N ASP A 266 5.00 4.83 -11.15
CA ASP A 266 4.78 3.49 -11.71
C ASP A 266 3.87 3.52 -12.95
N ASP A 267 3.41 2.36 -13.43
CA ASP A 267 2.62 2.27 -14.64
C ASP A 267 1.23 2.92 -14.56
N GLU A 268 0.68 3.11 -13.36
CA GLU A 268 -0.58 3.81 -13.09
C GLU A 268 -0.35 5.24 -12.61
N GLY A 269 0.48 5.42 -11.58
CA GLY A 269 0.75 6.71 -10.96
C GLY A 269 1.36 7.72 -11.92
N ARG A 270 2.16 7.29 -12.90
CA ARG A 270 2.68 8.20 -13.94
C ARG A 270 1.58 8.85 -14.78
N GLU A 271 0.35 8.33 -14.80
CA GLU A 271 -0.75 8.89 -15.59
C GLU A 271 -1.39 10.11 -14.91
N TYR A 272 -1.08 10.32 -13.64
CA TYR A 272 -1.55 11.45 -12.84
C TYR A 272 -0.50 12.56 -12.79
N ASP A 273 -0.92 13.81 -12.97
CA ASP A 273 -0.03 14.97 -12.83
C ASP A 273 0.28 15.28 -11.36
N LYS A 274 1.00 16.40 -11.12
CA LYS A 274 1.39 16.83 -9.77
C LYS A 274 0.22 17.29 -8.89
N GLU A 275 -0.90 17.66 -9.51
CA GLU A 275 -2.16 18.02 -8.87
C GLU A 275 -3.06 16.80 -8.61
N GLY A 276 -2.70 15.62 -9.11
CA GLY A 276 -3.47 14.38 -8.98
C GLY A 276 -4.56 14.20 -10.03
N ASN A 277 -4.48 14.89 -11.16
CA ASN A 277 -5.41 14.73 -12.28
C ASN A 277 -4.90 13.70 -13.27
N LEU A 278 -5.76 12.77 -13.67
CA LEU A 278 -5.48 11.83 -14.76
C LEU A 278 -5.47 12.58 -16.10
N ARG A 279 -4.28 12.88 -16.62
CA ARG A 279 -4.10 13.52 -17.92
C ARG A 279 -2.71 13.25 -18.50
N PRO A 280 -2.51 13.28 -19.82
CA PRO A 280 -1.17 13.19 -20.40
C PRO A 280 -0.30 14.39 -19.99
N TRP A 281 0.84 14.11 -19.37
CA TRP A 281 1.86 15.13 -19.03
C TRP A 281 3.28 14.72 -19.44
N TRP A 282 3.43 13.54 -20.03
CA TRP A 282 4.65 13.07 -20.71
C TRP A 282 4.46 13.16 -22.21
N ASN A 283 5.55 13.31 -22.96
CA ASN A 283 5.48 13.11 -24.40
C ASN A 283 5.46 11.61 -24.75
N ASN A 284 5.01 11.30 -25.98
CA ASN A 284 4.85 9.92 -26.43
C ASN A 284 6.18 9.15 -26.46
N ALA A 285 7.30 9.81 -26.75
CA ALA A 285 8.61 9.15 -26.82
C ALA A 285 9.04 8.63 -25.43
N SER A 286 8.86 9.44 -24.38
CA SER A 286 9.13 9.04 -23.00
C SER A 286 8.15 7.96 -22.51
N ILE A 287 6.88 7.99 -22.94
CA ILE A 287 5.92 6.92 -22.63
C ILE A 287 6.33 5.58 -23.26
N GLU A 288 6.72 5.57 -24.53
CA GLU A 288 7.17 4.34 -25.20
C GLU A 288 8.52 3.84 -24.65
N ALA A 289 9.42 4.77 -24.29
CA ALA A 289 10.65 4.42 -23.60
C ALA A 289 10.37 3.79 -22.22
N PHE A 290 9.47 4.37 -21.43
CA PHE A 290 9.03 3.80 -20.15
C PHE A 290 8.52 2.37 -20.31
N LYS A 291 7.59 2.14 -21.25
CA LYS A 291 7.06 0.78 -21.52
C LYS A 291 8.16 -0.21 -21.89
N LYS A 292 9.14 0.22 -22.66
CA LYS A 292 10.29 -0.62 -23.03
C LYS A 292 11.15 -0.98 -21.81
N GLN A 293 11.34 -0.05 -20.88
CA GLN A 293 12.09 -0.31 -19.65
C GLN A 293 11.32 -1.23 -18.70
N THR A 294 10.01 -1.03 -18.56
CA THR A 294 9.16 -1.85 -17.68
C THR A 294 8.98 -3.28 -18.18
N GLU A 295 9.04 -3.51 -19.50
CA GLU A 295 9.01 -4.87 -20.06
C GLU A 295 10.12 -5.77 -19.50
N CYS A 296 11.29 -5.20 -19.15
CA CYS A 296 12.34 -5.96 -18.48
C CYS A 296 11.86 -6.57 -17.16
N MET A 297 11.12 -5.81 -16.34
CA MET A 297 10.59 -6.30 -15.06
C MET A 297 9.43 -7.27 -15.27
N VAL A 298 8.58 -7.06 -16.29
CA VAL A 298 7.54 -8.02 -16.68
C VAL A 298 8.17 -9.37 -17.00
N GLU A 299 9.20 -9.39 -17.87
CA GLU A 299 9.96 -10.59 -18.23
C GLU A 299 10.67 -11.21 -17.01
N GLN A 300 11.34 -10.39 -16.19
CA GLN A 300 12.09 -10.87 -15.04
C GLN A 300 11.17 -11.57 -14.03
N TYR A 301 10.10 -10.90 -13.61
CA TYR A 301 9.21 -11.44 -12.59
C TYR A 301 8.31 -12.54 -13.13
N GLY A 302 7.95 -12.51 -14.42
CA GLY A 302 7.24 -13.60 -15.09
C GLY A 302 8.01 -14.92 -15.16
N ASN A 303 9.34 -14.87 -15.03
CA ASN A 303 10.18 -16.07 -14.97
C ASN A 303 10.30 -16.70 -13.57
N TYR A 304 9.77 -16.05 -12.53
CA TYR A 304 9.71 -16.63 -11.20
C TYR A 304 8.50 -17.56 -11.06
N SER A 305 8.63 -18.56 -10.18
CA SER A 305 7.54 -19.48 -9.87
C SER A 305 7.50 -19.89 -8.41
N ILE A 306 6.28 -20.14 -7.91
CA ILE A 306 6.00 -20.76 -6.61
C ILE A 306 5.20 -22.02 -6.88
N ASN A 307 5.57 -23.14 -6.26
CA ASN A 307 4.84 -24.41 -6.40
C ASN A 307 4.60 -24.83 -7.87
N ARG A 308 5.54 -24.46 -8.76
CA ARG A 308 5.48 -24.67 -10.23
C ARG A 308 4.45 -23.83 -10.98
N GLU A 309 3.88 -22.81 -10.33
CA GLU A 309 3.03 -21.80 -10.95
C GLU A 309 3.85 -20.55 -11.26
N ALA A 310 3.80 -20.10 -12.50
CA ALA A 310 4.50 -18.89 -12.93
C ALA A 310 3.83 -17.64 -12.37
N MET A 311 4.64 -16.67 -11.98
CA MET A 311 4.15 -15.35 -11.58
C MET A 311 3.64 -14.56 -12.77
N ASN A 312 2.65 -13.70 -12.54
CA ASN A 312 2.20 -12.75 -13.55
C ASN A 312 2.97 -11.43 -13.40
N GLY A 313 4.11 -11.32 -14.10
CA GLY A 313 4.96 -10.13 -14.05
C GLY A 313 4.29 -8.83 -14.52
N LYS A 314 3.18 -8.92 -15.27
CA LYS A 314 2.37 -7.76 -15.64
C LYS A 314 1.42 -7.35 -14.52
N HIS A 315 0.82 -8.32 -13.81
CA HIS A 315 -0.04 -8.04 -12.67
C HIS A 315 0.73 -7.38 -11.52
N THR A 316 1.98 -7.81 -11.31
CA THR A 316 2.81 -7.29 -10.20
C THR A 316 3.69 -6.10 -10.58
N LEU A 317 3.51 -5.53 -11.78
CA LEU A 317 4.45 -4.58 -12.36
C LEU A 317 4.63 -3.32 -11.51
N GLY A 318 3.55 -2.66 -11.11
CA GLY A 318 3.62 -1.42 -10.33
C GLY A 318 4.38 -1.59 -9.02
N GLU A 319 4.07 -2.67 -8.29
CA GLU A 319 4.76 -3.03 -7.04
C GLU A 319 6.24 -3.37 -7.25
N ASN A 320 6.56 -4.07 -8.34
CA ASN A 320 7.96 -4.40 -8.66
C ASN A 320 8.75 -3.14 -9.05
N ILE A 321 8.14 -2.21 -9.79
CA ILE A 321 8.72 -0.91 -10.10
C ILE A 321 9.01 -0.16 -8.79
N ALA A 322 8.03 -0.12 -7.89
CA ALA A 322 8.14 0.57 -6.62
C ALA A 322 9.19 -0.04 -5.69
N ASP A 323 9.31 -1.37 -5.61
CA ASP A 323 10.38 -2.05 -4.88
C ASP A 323 11.78 -1.68 -5.39
N ASN A 324 11.98 -1.72 -6.70
CA ASN A 324 13.27 -1.46 -7.33
C ASN A 324 13.68 0.01 -7.20
N GLY A 325 12.77 0.94 -7.50
CA GLY A 325 13.01 2.37 -7.32
C GLY A 325 13.20 2.74 -5.85
N GLY A 326 12.39 2.18 -4.96
CA GLY A 326 12.45 2.43 -3.53
C GLY A 326 13.75 1.98 -2.87
N LEU A 327 14.22 0.75 -3.19
CA LEU A 327 15.50 0.26 -2.69
C LEU A 327 16.66 1.14 -3.16
N LYS A 328 16.67 1.52 -4.44
CA LYS A 328 17.72 2.37 -5.02
C LYS A 328 17.73 3.76 -4.39
N ALA A 329 16.59 4.42 -4.27
CA ALA A 329 16.48 5.74 -3.67
C ALA A 329 16.90 5.73 -2.19
N ALA A 330 16.46 4.73 -1.43
CA ALA A 330 16.84 4.57 -0.03
C ALA A 330 18.35 4.32 0.14
N TYR A 331 18.95 3.50 -0.73
CA TYR A 331 20.38 3.25 -0.70
C TYR A 331 21.20 4.51 -1.01
N LYS A 332 20.80 5.29 -2.04
CA LYS A 332 21.45 6.57 -2.38
C LYS A 332 21.30 7.60 -1.26
N ALA A 333 20.14 7.64 -0.61
CA ALA A 333 19.91 8.49 0.55
C ALA A 333 20.82 8.09 1.73
N TYR A 334 20.99 6.79 1.98
CA TYR A 334 21.94 6.28 2.97
C TYR A 334 23.39 6.67 2.64
N GLU A 335 23.83 6.49 1.39
CA GLU A 335 25.18 6.92 0.96
C GLU A 335 25.38 8.43 1.17
N SER A 336 24.38 9.26 0.85
CA SER A 336 24.40 10.71 1.12
C SER A 336 24.47 11.03 2.61
N TRP A 337 23.72 10.29 3.43
CA TRP A 337 23.74 10.45 4.87
C TRP A 337 25.14 10.13 5.45
N THR A 338 25.74 9.02 5.02
CA THR A 338 27.10 8.61 5.44
C THR A 338 28.15 9.61 4.99
N ARG A 339 28.08 10.15 3.76
CA ARG A 339 28.98 11.22 3.30
C ARG A 339 28.93 12.47 4.18
N LYS A 340 27.76 12.79 4.73
CA LYS A 340 27.54 13.98 5.55
C LYS A 340 27.92 13.77 7.03
N HIS A 341 27.68 12.58 7.58
CA HIS A 341 27.82 12.32 9.02
C HIS A 341 28.99 11.39 9.38
N GLY A 342 29.64 10.77 8.40
CA GLY A 342 30.64 9.73 8.60
C GLY A 342 30.03 8.32 8.65
N GLU A 343 30.89 7.31 8.66
CA GLU A 343 30.50 5.91 8.82
C GLU A 343 30.00 5.65 10.25
N GLU A 344 28.94 4.85 10.38
CA GLU A 344 28.44 4.39 11.68
C GLU A 344 29.32 3.29 12.26
N GLU A 345 29.26 3.07 13.57
CA GLU A 345 29.85 1.89 14.17
C GLU A 345 29.20 0.61 13.61
N VAL A 346 30.04 -0.38 13.33
CA VAL A 346 29.58 -1.69 12.83
C VAL A 346 29.01 -2.51 13.98
N LEU A 347 27.87 -3.17 13.74
CA LEU A 347 27.29 -4.07 14.74
C LEU A 347 28.25 -5.22 15.09
N PRO A 348 28.52 -5.45 16.39
CA PRO A 348 29.44 -6.49 16.81
C PRO A 348 28.92 -7.89 16.43
N SER A 349 29.83 -8.82 16.18
CA SER A 349 29.55 -10.25 15.96
C SER A 349 28.82 -10.64 14.67
N LEU A 350 28.32 -9.70 13.86
CA LEU A 350 27.68 -10.04 12.58
C LEU A 350 28.68 -10.30 11.44
N GLY A 351 29.87 -9.69 11.50
CA GLY A 351 30.86 -9.77 10.42
C GLY A 351 30.40 -9.09 9.12
N LEU A 352 29.44 -8.18 9.21
CA LEU A 352 28.86 -7.44 8.08
C LEU A 352 29.22 -5.96 8.16
N THR A 353 29.47 -5.32 7.02
CA THR A 353 29.56 -3.85 6.95
C THR A 353 28.17 -3.22 7.07
N ASN A 354 28.09 -1.91 7.32
CA ASN A 354 26.81 -1.21 7.37
C ASN A 354 26.10 -1.21 6.00
N GLN A 355 26.84 -1.20 4.89
CA GLN A 355 26.27 -1.32 3.55
C GLN A 355 25.66 -2.72 3.32
N GLN A 356 26.28 -3.79 3.83
CA GLN A 356 25.67 -5.13 3.82
C GLN A 356 24.46 -5.19 4.77
N LEU A 357 24.56 -4.55 5.94
CA LEU A 357 23.49 -4.48 6.93
C LEU A 357 22.22 -3.79 6.38
N PHE A 358 22.38 -2.77 5.54
CA PHE A 358 21.25 -2.15 4.81
C PHE A 358 20.44 -3.19 4.03
N PHE A 359 21.10 -4.01 3.21
CA PHE A 359 20.41 -5.01 2.39
C PHE A 359 19.86 -6.17 3.23
N VAL A 360 20.51 -6.51 4.34
CA VAL A 360 19.98 -7.49 5.30
C VAL A 360 18.72 -6.95 5.98
N GLY A 361 18.72 -5.69 6.41
CA GLY A 361 17.55 -5.03 6.99
C GLY A 361 16.36 -5.02 6.02
N PHE A 362 16.62 -4.65 4.77
CA PHE A 362 15.63 -4.75 3.67
C PHE A 362 15.08 -6.17 3.52
N ALA A 363 15.95 -7.17 3.41
CA ALA A 363 15.50 -8.55 3.21
C ALA A 363 14.70 -9.10 4.39
N GLN A 364 15.05 -8.71 5.63
CA GLN A 364 14.39 -9.20 6.85
C GLN A 364 12.98 -8.67 7.04
N VAL A 365 12.66 -7.47 6.52
CA VAL A 365 11.27 -6.96 6.47
C VAL A 365 10.35 -7.94 5.73
N TRP A 366 10.89 -8.65 4.74
CA TRP A 366 10.15 -9.59 3.88
C TRP A 366 10.22 -11.05 4.34
N CYS A 367 10.76 -11.33 5.53
CA CYS A 367 10.74 -12.67 6.09
C CYS A 367 9.29 -13.13 6.36
N SER A 368 8.77 -14.00 5.49
CA SER A 368 7.41 -14.54 5.61
C SER A 368 7.33 -15.99 5.15
N VAL A 369 6.31 -16.70 5.63
CA VAL A 369 5.89 -18.00 5.12
C VAL A 369 4.38 -17.95 4.89
N ARG A 370 3.92 -18.59 3.81
CA ARG A 370 2.50 -18.69 3.45
C ARG A 370 2.11 -20.16 3.32
N THR A 371 0.85 -20.46 3.57
CA THR A 371 0.26 -21.77 3.25
C THR A 371 0.27 -21.98 1.72
N PRO A 372 0.25 -23.23 1.23
CA PRO A 372 0.13 -23.50 -0.20
C PRO A 372 -1.11 -22.84 -0.83
N GLU A 373 -2.25 -22.88 -0.14
CA GLU A 373 -3.52 -22.33 -0.59
C GLU A 373 -3.45 -20.80 -0.69
N SER A 374 -2.93 -20.12 0.34
CA SER A 374 -2.72 -18.67 0.29
C SER A 374 -1.66 -18.27 -0.73
N SER A 375 -0.67 -19.13 -1.00
CA SER A 375 0.34 -18.86 -2.03
C SER A 375 -0.30 -18.89 -3.42
N HIS A 376 -1.13 -19.88 -3.73
CA HIS A 376 -1.87 -19.96 -4.99
C HIS A 376 -2.83 -18.77 -5.15
N GLU A 377 -3.61 -18.47 -4.11
CA GLU A 377 -4.56 -17.34 -4.15
C GLU A 377 -3.84 -16.01 -4.38
N GLY A 378 -2.76 -15.74 -3.63
CA GLY A 378 -1.99 -14.50 -3.80
C GLY A 378 -1.33 -14.36 -5.16
N MET A 379 -0.96 -15.46 -5.81
CA MET A 379 -0.41 -15.41 -7.18
C MET A 379 -1.41 -14.90 -8.22
N ILE A 380 -2.70 -14.87 -7.89
CA ILE A 380 -3.79 -14.46 -8.77
C ILE A 380 -4.34 -13.08 -8.38
N THR A 381 -4.41 -12.79 -7.08
CA THR A 381 -5.16 -11.63 -6.55
C THR A 381 -4.29 -10.52 -5.97
N ASP A 382 -3.06 -10.82 -5.54
CA ASP A 382 -2.17 -9.88 -4.89
C ASP A 382 -1.34 -9.15 -5.95
N PRO A 383 -1.44 -7.80 -6.05
CA PRO A 383 -0.59 -7.05 -6.96
C PRO A 383 0.88 -7.09 -6.52
N HIS A 384 1.17 -7.51 -5.29
CA HIS A 384 2.55 -7.65 -4.83
C HIS A 384 3.14 -8.99 -5.25
N SER A 385 4.41 -8.94 -5.66
CA SER A 385 5.20 -10.15 -5.75
C SER A 385 5.28 -10.84 -4.37
N PRO A 386 5.31 -12.20 -4.30
CA PRO A 386 5.55 -12.90 -3.05
C PRO A 386 6.85 -12.42 -2.39
N SER A 387 6.89 -12.35 -1.06
CA SER A 387 7.95 -11.65 -0.31
C SER A 387 9.37 -12.05 -0.70
N ARG A 388 9.63 -13.35 -0.95
CA ARG A 388 10.94 -13.84 -1.42
C ARG A 388 11.37 -13.23 -2.76
N PHE A 389 10.44 -12.94 -3.67
CA PHE A 389 10.72 -12.38 -4.99
C PHE A 389 10.75 -10.85 -4.96
N ARG A 390 10.08 -10.20 -3.99
CA ARG A 390 10.36 -8.79 -3.65
C ARG A 390 11.81 -8.61 -3.20
N VAL A 391 12.37 -9.55 -2.45
CA VAL A 391 13.81 -9.52 -2.13
C VAL A 391 14.65 -9.89 -3.35
N ILE A 392 14.43 -11.07 -3.93
CA ILE A 392 15.31 -11.62 -4.96
C ILE A 392 15.32 -10.74 -6.21
N GLY A 393 14.15 -10.34 -6.73
CA GLY A 393 14.05 -9.55 -7.95
C GLY A 393 14.74 -8.20 -7.81
N THR A 394 14.48 -7.52 -6.70
CA THR A 394 15.00 -6.19 -6.40
C THR A 394 16.51 -6.17 -6.23
N VAL A 395 17.07 -7.05 -5.39
CA VAL A 395 18.53 -7.06 -5.19
C VAL A 395 19.29 -7.63 -6.39
N SER A 396 18.64 -8.47 -7.22
CA SER A 396 19.22 -8.93 -8.49
C SER A 396 19.43 -7.77 -9.47
N ASN A 397 18.59 -6.73 -9.40
CA ASN A 397 18.73 -5.52 -10.22
C ASN A 397 19.69 -4.48 -9.61
N SER A 398 20.03 -4.58 -8.32
CA SER A 398 20.98 -3.67 -7.68
C SER A 398 22.44 -4.05 -8.00
N GLN A 399 23.20 -3.11 -8.54
CA GLN A 399 24.65 -3.28 -8.72
C GLN A 399 25.38 -3.14 -7.38
N GLU A 400 24.89 -2.25 -6.52
CA GLU A 400 25.43 -1.99 -5.19
C GLU A 400 25.32 -3.23 -4.29
N PHE A 401 24.21 -3.95 -4.33
CA PHE A 401 24.08 -5.24 -3.64
C PHE A 401 25.17 -6.22 -4.10
N SER A 402 25.28 -6.44 -5.41
CA SER A 402 26.27 -7.37 -5.97
C SER A 402 27.71 -6.98 -5.60
N LYS A 403 28.02 -5.68 -5.54
CA LYS A 403 29.31 -5.15 -5.11
C LYS A 403 29.59 -5.45 -3.64
N HIS A 404 28.66 -5.13 -2.74
CA HIS A 404 28.87 -5.27 -1.29
C HIS A 404 28.91 -6.72 -0.82
N PHE A 405 28.25 -7.62 -1.53
CA PHE A 405 28.31 -9.06 -1.26
C PHE A 405 29.32 -9.79 -2.15
N SER A 406 30.09 -9.08 -2.99
CA SER A 406 31.07 -9.66 -3.91
C SER A 406 30.49 -10.80 -4.76
N CYS A 407 29.25 -10.64 -5.23
CA CYS A 407 28.56 -11.65 -6.03
C CYS A 407 29.23 -11.82 -7.40
N PRO A 408 29.67 -13.04 -7.78
CA PRO A 408 30.27 -13.28 -9.09
C PRO A 408 29.33 -12.90 -10.24
N ALA A 409 29.89 -12.42 -11.35
CA ALA A 409 29.11 -12.10 -12.54
C ALA A 409 28.36 -13.35 -13.06
N GLY A 410 27.07 -13.22 -13.34
CA GLY A 410 26.21 -14.33 -13.78
C GLY A 410 25.72 -15.25 -12.65
N SER A 411 26.08 -14.99 -11.40
CA SER A 411 25.45 -15.68 -10.26
C SER A 411 23.97 -15.31 -10.17
N PRO A 412 23.11 -16.14 -9.52
CA PRO A 412 21.67 -15.88 -9.46
C PRO A 412 21.28 -14.49 -8.95
N MET A 413 22.07 -13.92 -8.05
CA MET A 413 21.86 -12.58 -7.47
C MET A 413 22.66 -11.46 -8.16
N ASN A 414 23.40 -11.78 -9.22
CA ASN A 414 24.11 -10.83 -10.07
C ASN A 414 23.98 -11.23 -11.55
N PRO A 415 22.75 -11.23 -12.09
CA PRO A 415 22.51 -11.53 -13.49
C PRO A 415 23.17 -10.50 -14.41
N ALA A 416 23.56 -10.92 -15.61
CA ALA A 416 24.18 -10.03 -16.60
C ALA A 416 23.23 -8.90 -17.08
N ARG A 417 21.92 -9.20 -17.18
CA ARG A 417 20.88 -8.21 -17.47
C ARG A 417 20.20 -7.82 -16.16
N LYS A 418 20.31 -6.55 -15.79
CA LYS A 418 19.61 -5.93 -14.66
C LYS A 418 18.55 -4.98 -15.20
N CYS A 419 17.35 -5.02 -14.64
CA CYS A 419 16.27 -4.11 -15.02
C CYS A 419 16.39 -2.80 -14.23
N GLU A 420 16.27 -1.66 -14.93
CA GLU A 420 16.38 -0.35 -14.30
C GLU A 420 15.39 0.61 -14.95
N LEU A 421 14.67 1.36 -14.11
CA LEU A 421 13.68 2.34 -14.52
C LEU A 421 13.94 3.68 -13.83
N TRP A 422 13.69 3.74 -12.52
CA TRP A 422 13.92 4.90 -11.65
C TRP A 422 15.32 4.85 -11.04
#